data_AF-A0AAQ3UVD7-F1
#
_entry.id   AF-A0AAQ3UVD7-F1
#
_cell.length_a   1.000
_cell.length_b   1.000
_cell.length_c   1.000
_cell.angle_alpha   90.00
_cell.angle_beta   90.00
_cell.angle_gamma   90.00
#
_symmetry.space_group_name_H-M   'P 1'
#
loop_
_entity.id
_entity.type
_entity.pdbx_description
1 polymer ?
#
loop_
_entity_poly.entity_id
_entity_poly.type
_entity_poly.pdbx_seq_one_letter_code
_entity_poly.pdbx_strand_id
1 'polypeptide(L)'
;MDRKKTIRLMVDDWLHAVERQLDIAQCNDQERVLYVAGQLREVAEDGDKQEHFLESLNDNLHLQLMNNNFNNFNHLVDHALLTEQKRKEIEEKKKKLNPDSSNSNTVGGS
;
A
#
# COMPACT_ATOMS: atom_id res chain seq x y z
N MET A 1 1.45 6.61 -34.95
CA MET A 1 1.33 6.86 -33.49
C MET A 1 0.64 5.66 -32.87
N ASP A 2 1.41 4.87 -32.13
CA ASP A 2 0.97 3.61 -31.53
C ASP A 2 0.00 3.84 -30.37
N ARG A 3 -1.28 3.49 -30.59
CA ARG A 3 -2.33 3.54 -29.55
C ARG A 3 -1.96 2.76 -28.28
N LYS A 4 -1.08 1.75 -28.40
CA LYS A 4 -0.53 0.99 -27.28
C LYS A 4 0.39 1.83 -26.37
N LYS A 5 1.11 2.81 -26.92
CA LYS A 5 2.03 3.67 -26.16
C LYS A 5 1.28 4.72 -25.34
N THR A 6 0.16 5.22 -25.88
CA THR A 6 -0.73 6.16 -25.20
C THR A 6 -1.50 5.51 -24.05
N ILE A 7 -1.98 4.27 -24.23
CA ILE A 7 -2.68 3.55 -23.16
C ILE A 7 -1.73 3.22 -22.01
N ARG A 8 -0.48 2.83 -22.28
CA ARG A 8 0.51 2.55 -21.24
C ARG A 8 0.81 3.79 -20.38
N LEU A 9 1.09 4.94 -21.02
CA LEU A 9 1.34 6.20 -20.31
C LEU A 9 0.14 6.68 -19.49
N MET A 10 -1.08 6.52 -19.99
CA MET A 10 -2.29 6.84 -19.22
C MET A 10 -2.49 5.92 -18.02
N VAL A 11 -2.11 4.64 -18.14
CA VAL A 11 -2.15 3.70 -17.01
C VAL A 11 -1.11 4.11 -15.97
N ASP A 12 0.12 4.45 -16.38
CA ASP A 12 1.19 4.87 -15.48
C ASP A 12 0.84 6.20 -14.75
N ASP A 13 0.35 7.21 -15.47
CA ASP A 13 -0.06 8.50 -14.90
C ASP A 13 -1.26 8.35 -13.94
N TRP A 14 -2.22 7.48 -14.28
CA TRP A 14 -3.34 7.16 -13.40
C TRP A 14 -2.88 6.36 -12.18
N LEU A 15 -1.93 5.44 -12.34
CA LEU A 15 -1.35 4.68 -11.24
C LEU A 15 -0.65 5.60 -10.24
N HIS A 16 0.15 6.55 -10.71
CA HIS A 16 0.81 7.54 -9.85
C HIS A 16 -0.17 8.52 -9.19
N ALA A 17 -1.24 8.90 -9.89
CA ALA A 17 -2.29 9.71 -9.30
C ALA A 17 -3.04 8.96 -8.18
N VAL A 18 -3.30 7.67 -8.40
CA VAL A 18 -3.91 6.77 -7.42
C VAL A 18 -2.96 6.52 -6.24
N GLU A 19 -1.69 6.21 -6.48
CA GLU A 19 -0.63 6.10 -5.44
C GLU A 19 -0.51 7.37 -4.60
N ARG A 20 -0.56 8.56 -5.22
CA ARG A 20 -0.50 9.84 -4.51
C ARG A 20 -1.77 10.12 -3.70
N GLN A 21 -2.95 9.75 -4.22
CA GLN A 21 -4.20 9.84 -3.45
C GLN A 21 -4.21 8.83 -2.30
N LEU A 22 -3.51 7.70 -2.44
CA LEU A 22 -3.41 6.63 -1.47
C LEU A 22 -2.44 6.91 -0.34
N ASP A 23 -1.33 7.56 -0.63
CA ASP A 23 -0.41 8.12 0.34
C ASP A 23 -1.11 9.14 1.26
N ILE A 24 -2.02 9.94 0.69
CA ILE A 24 -2.86 10.91 1.43
C ILE A 24 -3.99 10.22 2.23
N ALA A 25 -4.52 9.09 1.75
CA ALA A 25 -5.65 8.38 2.37
C ALA A 25 -5.25 7.18 3.27
N GLN A 26 -3.97 6.85 3.37
CA GLN A 26 -3.41 5.73 4.16
C GLN A 26 -4.05 4.34 3.87
N CYS A 27 -4.55 4.01 2.66
CA CYS A 27 -5.52 2.90 2.52
C CYS A 27 -5.50 1.83 1.38
N ASN A 28 -4.60 1.73 0.39
CA ASN A 28 -4.71 0.60 -0.61
C ASN A 28 -3.41 -0.20 -0.87
N ASP A 29 -2.49 -0.23 0.06
CA ASP A 29 -1.33 -1.11 -0.09
C ASP A 29 -1.73 -2.60 -0.08
N GLN A 30 -2.85 -2.93 0.56
CA GLN A 30 -3.46 -4.27 0.55
C GLN A 30 -3.93 -4.74 -0.84
N GLU A 31 -4.58 -3.88 -1.63
CA GLU A 31 -5.03 -4.27 -2.98
C GLU A 31 -3.85 -4.48 -3.92
N ARG A 32 -2.80 -3.67 -3.78
CA ARG A 32 -1.55 -3.84 -4.53
C ARG A 32 -0.86 -5.15 -4.20
N VAL A 33 -0.76 -5.49 -2.91
CA VAL A 33 -0.24 -6.78 -2.46
C VAL A 33 -1.00 -7.94 -3.11
N LEU A 34 -2.33 -7.90 -3.09
CA LEU A 34 -3.15 -8.96 -3.70
C LEU A 34 -3.00 -9.01 -5.22
N TYR A 35 -2.90 -7.85 -5.88
CA TYR A 35 -2.73 -7.77 -7.33
C TYR A 35 -1.37 -8.32 -7.79
N VAL A 36 -0.28 -7.85 -7.18
CA VAL A 36 1.09 -8.32 -7.48
C VAL A 36 1.22 -9.80 -7.16
N ALA A 37 0.67 -10.26 -6.02
CA ALA A 37 0.64 -11.68 -5.70
C ALA A 37 -0.15 -12.53 -6.71
N GLY A 38 -1.23 -11.98 -7.24
CA GLY A 38 -2.00 -12.60 -8.32
C GLY A 38 -1.19 -12.74 -9.61
N GLN A 39 -0.44 -11.71 -10.01
CA GLN A 39 0.40 -11.73 -11.22
C GLN A 39 1.57 -12.72 -11.11
N LEU A 40 2.10 -12.91 -9.90
CA LEU A 40 3.25 -13.78 -9.64
C LEU A 40 2.89 -15.26 -9.48
N ARG A 41 1.61 -15.62 -9.62
CA ARG A 41 1.16 -17.02 -9.58
C ARG A 41 1.76 -17.89 -10.69
N GLU A 42 2.10 -17.30 -11.84
CA GLU A 42 2.66 -18.02 -12.99
C GLU A 42 4.20 -18.15 -12.93
N VAL A 43 4.86 -17.49 -11.97
CA VAL A 43 6.30 -17.67 -11.75
C VAL A 43 6.54 -19.02 -11.09
N ALA A 44 7.51 -19.78 -11.58
CA ALA A 44 7.75 -21.16 -11.12
C ALA A 44 8.51 -21.22 -9.80
N GLU A 45 9.47 -20.33 -9.61
CA GLU A 45 10.38 -20.34 -8.46
C GLU A 45 9.95 -19.33 -7.39
N ASP A 46 9.94 -19.78 -6.13
CA ASP A 46 9.48 -18.95 -5.02
C ASP A 46 10.46 -17.82 -4.68
N GLY A 47 11.77 -18.03 -4.90
CA GLY A 47 12.77 -16.97 -4.77
C GLY A 47 12.51 -15.82 -5.73
N ASP A 48 12.30 -16.13 -7.02
CA ASP A 48 11.98 -15.14 -8.05
C ASP A 48 10.67 -14.41 -7.75
N LYS A 49 9.66 -15.09 -7.20
CA LYS A 49 8.42 -14.43 -6.75
C LYS A 49 8.68 -13.43 -5.65
N GLN A 50 9.51 -13.80 -4.66
CA GLN A 50 9.80 -12.92 -3.53
C GLN A 50 10.54 -11.66 -3.98
N GLU A 51 11.56 -11.80 -4.84
CA GLU A 51 12.31 -10.68 -5.40
C GLU A 51 11.39 -9.74 -6.20
N HIS A 52 10.66 -10.29 -7.18
CA HIS A 52 9.80 -9.48 -8.05
C HIS A 52 8.65 -8.83 -7.29
N PHE A 53 8.14 -9.51 -6.26
CA PHE A 53 7.12 -8.94 -5.39
C PHE A 53 7.66 -7.75 -4.62
N LEU A 54 8.81 -7.90 -3.96
CA LEU A 54 9.44 -6.81 -3.21
C LEU A 54 9.71 -5.60 -4.10
N GLU A 55 10.26 -5.79 -5.31
CA GLU A 55 10.51 -4.71 -6.27
C GLU A 55 9.23 -4.00 -6.73
N SER A 56 8.10 -4.70 -6.74
CA SER A 56 6.80 -4.18 -7.19
C SER A 56 6.00 -3.46 -6.08
N LEU A 57 6.46 -3.50 -4.83
CA LEU A 57 5.84 -2.79 -3.70
C LEU A 57 6.28 -1.33 -3.63
N ASN A 58 5.55 -0.53 -2.83
CA ASN A 58 5.99 0.81 -2.48
C ASN A 58 7.21 0.77 -1.52
N ASP A 59 7.98 1.85 -1.49
CA ASP A 59 9.20 1.95 -0.67
C ASP A 59 8.94 1.67 0.83
N ASN A 60 7.78 2.05 1.34
CA ASN A 60 7.44 1.89 2.76
C ASN A 60 7.27 0.41 3.16
N LEU A 61 6.51 -0.36 2.39
CA LEU A 61 6.34 -1.79 2.57
C LEU A 61 7.60 -2.56 2.21
N HIS A 62 8.28 -2.14 1.14
CA HIS A 62 9.54 -2.73 0.71
C HIS A 62 10.58 -2.69 1.86
N LEU A 63 10.77 -1.53 2.49
CA LEU A 63 11.68 -1.36 3.65
C LEU A 63 11.26 -2.20 4.87
N GLN A 64 9.97 -2.35 5.12
CA GLN A 64 9.47 -3.15 6.24
C GLN A 64 9.64 -4.66 6.01
N LEU A 65 9.56 -5.11 4.76
CA LEU A 65 9.60 -6.53 4.41
C LEU A 65 11.02 -7.00 4.09
N MET A 66 11.87 -6.19 3.46
CA MET A 66 13.24 -6.59 3.05
C MET A 66 14.13 -7.05 4.22
N ASN A 67 13.85 -6.56 5.43
CA ASN A 67 14.65 -6.86 6.62
C ASN A 67 14.25 -8.19 7.28
N ASN A 68 13.21 -8.86 6.76
CA ASN A 68 12.70 -10.12 7.27
C ASN A 68 13.03 -11.25 6.30
N ASN A 69 13.49 -12.38 6.85
CA ASN A 69 13.78 -13.56 6.05
C ASN A 69 12.53 -14.45 5.95
N PHE A 70 11.99 -14.64 4.75
CA PHE A 70 10.75 -15.40 4.54
C PHE A 70 11.02 -16.76 3.90
N ASN A 71 10.41 -17.81 4.46
CA ASN A 71 10.62 -19.19 3.99
C ASN A 71 9.96 -19.51 2.64
N ASN A 72 8.92 -18.75 2.25
CA ASN A 72 8.20 -18.93 0.99
C ASN A 72 7.44 -17.67 0.61
N PHE A 73 6.91 -17.63 -0.62
CA PHE A 73 6.19 -16.47 -1.14
C PHE A 73 4.91 -16.14 -0.35
N ASN A 74 4.14 -17.15 0.06
CA ASN A 74 2.89 -16.94 0.79
C ASN A 74 3.11 -16.25 2.14
N HIS A 75 4.16 -16.63 2.89
CA HIS A 75 4.51 -15.98 4.15
C HIS A 75 4.88 -14.51 3.96
N LEU A 76 5.51 -14.17 2.84
CA LEU A 76 5.87 -12.81 2.51
C LEU A 76 4.61 -11.98 2.18
N VAL A 77 3.66 -12.54 1.43
CA VAL A 77 2.36 -11.92 1.13
C VAL A 77 1.52 -11.74 2.40
N ASP A 78 1.41 -12.78 3.23
CA ASP A 78 0.67 -12.72 4.50
C ASP A 78 1.26 -11.67 5.43
N HIS A 79 2.60 -11.59 5.51
CA HIS A 79 3.27 -10.57 6.32
C HIS A 79 3.04 -9.15 5.78
N ALA A 80 2.98 -8.97 4.46
CA ALA A 80 2.63 -7.69 3.85
C ALA A 80 1.20 -7.27 4.22
N LEU A 81 0.24 -8.18 4.16
CA LEU A 81 -1.15 -7.95 4.57
C LEU A 81 -1.27 -7.61 6.06
N LEU A 82 -0.54 -8.33 6.93
CA LEU A 82 -0.53 -8.08 8.37
C LEU A 82 0.10 -6.73 8.73
N THR A 83 1.15 -6.34 8.00
CA THR A 83 1.83 -5.05 8.19
C THR A 83 0.86 -3.90 7.92
N GLU A 84 0.08 -4.00 6.84
CA GLU A 84 -0.97 -3.04 6.52
C GLU A 84 -2.12 -3.03 7.53
N GLN A 85 -2.57 -4.21 7.96
CA GLN A 85 -3.60 -4.30 9.01
C GLN A 85 -3.17 -3.59 10.29
N LYS A 86 -1.92 -3.81 10.74
CA LYS A 86 -1.39 -3.15 11.94
C LYS A 86 -1.28 -1.64 11.80
N ARG A 87 -0.88 -1.11 10.63
CA ARG A 87 -0.86 0.34 10.38
C ARG A 87 -2.26 0.95 10.54
N LYS A 88 -3.28 0.31 9.96
CA LYS A 88 -4.67 0.74 10.06
C LYS A 88 -5.18 0.74 11.51
N GLU A 89 -4.87 -0.30 12.28
CA GLU A 89 -5.23 -0.35 13.70
C GLU A 89 -4.58 0.77 14.53
N ILE A 90 -3.33 1.15 14.23
CA ILE A 90 -2.62 2.24 14.91
C ILE A 90 -3.24 3.60 14.55
N GLU A 91 -3.61 3.82 13.30
CA GLU A 91 -4.28 5.05 12.87
C GLU A 91 -5.67 5.18 13.52
N GLU A 92 -6.48 4.12 13.52
CA GLU A 92 -7.77 4.12 14.20
C GLU A 92 -7.64 4.42 15.70
N LYS A 93 -6.60 3.86 16.35
CA LYS A 93 -6.28 4.17 17.76
C LYS A 93 -5.88 5.63 17.93
N LYS A 94 -5.05 6.19 17.03
CA LYS A 94 -4.66 7.61 17.06
C LYS A 94 -5.86 8.55 16.87
N LYS A 95 -6.78 8.21 15.97
CA LYS A 95 -8.01 8.98 15.73
C LYS A 95 -8.97 8.94 16.92
N LYS A 96 -9.02 7.81 17.65
CA LYS A 96 -9.79 7.69 18.91
C LYS A 96 -9.15 8.44 20.07
N LEU A 97 -7.83 8.60 20.07
CA LEU A 97 -7.08 9.28 21.13
C LEU A 97 -6.98 10.80 20.94
N ASN A 98 -7.16 11.32 19.72
CA ASN A 98 -7.25 12.75 19.42
C ASN A 98 -8.59 13.10 18.73
N PRO A 99 -9.69 13.28 19.49
CA PRO A 99 -10.97 13.73 18.93
C PRO A 99 -11.02 15.24 18.58
N ASP A 100 -10.00 16.04 18.93
CA ASP A 100 -10.06 17.50 18.79
C ASP A 100 -9.19 18.06 17.66
N SER A 101 -9.82 18.27 16.51
CA SER A 101 -9.63 19.48 15.70
C SER A 101 -10.91 19.75 14.91
N SER A 102 -12.03 19.87 15.61
CA SER A 102 -13.27 20.52 15.12
C SER A 102 -14.22 20.76 16.29
N ASN A 103 -13.80 21.58 17.25
CA ASN A 103 -14.73 22.32 18.09
C ASN A 103 -14.18 23.73 18.32
N SER A 104 -14.42 24.62 17.36
CA SER A 104 -14.34 26.06 17.61
C SER A 104 -15.71 26.55 18.05
N ASN A 105 -16.02 26.36 19.33
CA ASN A 105 -16.99 27.22 20.02
C ASN A 105 -16.28 28.54 20.34
N THR A 106 -16.66 29.62 19.67
CA THR A 106 -16.45 30.98 20.20
C THR A 106 -17.80 31.52 20.63
N VAL A 107 -18.01 31.51 21.95
CA VAL A 107 -19.07 32.26 22.63
C VAL A 107 -18.66 33.74 22.69
N GLY A 108 -19.61 34.66 22.55
CA GLY A 108 -19.43 36.10 22.79
C GLY A 108 -20.18 36.94 21.76
N GLY A 109 -21.11 37.82 22.11
CA GLY A 109 -21.57 38.28 23.41
C GLY A 109 -22.76 39.23 23.20
N SER A 110 -23.50 39.42 24.30
CA SER A 110 -24.38 40.55 24.67
C SER A 110 -25.21 41.27 23.60
#